data_AF-A0A7X9GYW0-F1
#
_entry.id   AF-A0A7X9GYW0-F1
#
_cell.length_a   1.000
_cell.length_b   1.000
_cell.length_c   1.000
_cell.angle_alpha   90.00
_cell.angle_beta   90.00
_cell.angle_gamma   90.00
#
_symmetry.space_group_name_H-M   'P 1'
#
loop_
_entity.id
_entity.type
_entity.pdbx_description
1 polymer ?
#
loop_
_entity_poly.entity_id
_entity_poly.type
_entity_poly.pdbx_seq_one_letter_code
_entity_poly.pdbx_strand_id
1 'polypeptide(L)'
;MKLPVIFSLIFFLISPALSLAETTQEGDSTFVLRGRVVGSDTNQPLVNASISVEDHSITSITNQDGYFSIRVPSSSRNAQLVIRYLGYQNKRVPLITLIESPNNYITMSPSPIQLSEVLVVSGDGRDLVKEALLRIPANYATDPNMMVAFYRESVEKGNNYISLVEAVLDVYKASYRSYSNDQARIYIGRKATDISPRDTVLLKFQGGISDALMLDVAKNPEVVFGTEGKEYDFHIEGLININNKHHYIINFKPKEGIDEILFRGTIYLDAATLAFARIVFNMNVEDRKDAANIFIRRKPSKMRVEVSGAGYVVDYTENEGKWFFNYSGTEVSFRVRWTNRFFGLFATNYTVRSEMAVTDKYNDNVVKFPRNERIRSTDVIAEKVEHFLDPYFWGAYNVIEPDQEINDAIKRLSGKLKRRNE
;
A
#
# COMPACT_ATOMS: atom_id res chain seq x y z
N MET A 1 -72.36 35.46 58.90
CA MET A 1 -71.09 36.19 58.66
C MET A 1 -70.39 35.50 57.50
N LYS A 2 -70.12 36.22 56.42
CA LYS A 2 -69.73 35.70 55.10
C LYS A 2 -68.36 34.99 55.17
N LEU A 3 -68.29 33.71 54.79
CA LEU A 3 -67.02 32.99 54.57
C LEU A 3 -66.68 32.98 53.06
N PRO A 4 -65.39 33.13 52.67
CA PRO A 4 -65.03 33.48 51.31
C PRO A 4 -64.63 32.29 50.43
N VAL A 5 -65.10 32.37 49.18
CA VAL A 5 -64.52 31.98 47.89
C VAL A 5 -63.11 31.38 47.94
N ILE A 6 -62.98 30.12 47.53
CA ILE A 6 -61.72 29.48 47.15
C ILE A 6 -61.46 29.81 45.67
N PHE A 7 -60.40 30.57 45.41
CA PHE A 7 -59.94 30.95 44.08
C PHE A 7 -59.07 29.81 43.52
N SER A 8 -59.55 29.14 42.48
CA SER A 8 -58.81 28.08 41.78
C SER A 8 -57.88 28.73 40.75
N LEU A 9 -56.56 28.69 41.00
CA LEU A 9 -55.55 29.22 40.10
C LEU A 9 -55.12 28.11 39.12
N ILE A 10 -55.63 28.16 37.89
CA ILE A 10 -55.22 27.29 36.79
C ILE A 10 -53.84 27.76 36.29
N PHE A 11 -52.79 26.99 36.58
CA PHE A 11 -51.47 27.17 36.00
C PHE A 11 -51.46 26.59 34.57
N PHE A 12 -51.46 27.46 33.56
CA PHE A 12 -51.14 27.08 32.19
C PHE A 12 -49.63 26.78 32.11
N LEU A 13 -49.27 25.50 32.06
CA LEU A 13 -47.92 25.04 31.72
C LEU A 13 -47.69 25.28 30.22
N ILE A 14 -46.99 26.37 29.90
CA ILE A 14 -46.46 26.61 28.56
C ILE A 14 -45.20 25.75 28.43
N SER A 15 -45.32 24.59 27.78
CA SER A 15 -44.16 23.77 27.42
C SER A 15 -43.34 24.51 26.36
N PRO A 16 -42.03 24.78 26.57
CA PRO A 16 -41.19 25.26 25.49
C PRO A 16 -41.01 24.10 24.49
N ALA A 17 -41.42 24.33 23.23
CA ALA A 17 -41.13 23.41 22.15
C ALA A 17 -39.61 23.32 22.00
N LEU A 18 -39.04 22.19 22.40
CA LEU A 18 -37.64 21.87 22.22
C LEU A 18 -37.42 21.65 20.72
N SER A 19 -37.00 22.70 20.02
CA SER A 19 -36.58 22.60 18.63
C SER A 19 -35.30 21.77 18.61
N LEU A 20 -35.41 20.54 18.13
CA LEU A 20 -34.25 19.73 17.74
C LEU A 20 -33.57 20.47 16.60
N ALA A 21 -32.52 21.23 16.92
CA ALA A 21 -31.56 21.66 15.93
C ALA A 21 -30.89 20.40 15.40
N GLU A 22 -31.36 19.90 14.25
CA GLU A 22 -30.59 18.97 13.43
C GLU A 22 -29.27 19.68 13.11
N THR A 23 -28.22 19.31 13.83
CA THR A 23 -26.87 19.70 13.48
C THR A 23 -26.53 18.88 12.24
N THR A 24 -26.87 19.41 11.06
CA THR A 24 -26.23 18.95 9.83
C THR A 24 -24.75 19.19 10.03
N GLN A 25 -23.99 18.13 10.31
CA GLN A 25 -22.56 18.15 10.06
C GLN A 25 -22.42 18.44 8.57
N GLU A 26 -22.12 19.70 8.22
CA GLU A 26 -21.57 20.02 6.92
C GLU A 26 -20.31 19.15 6.77
N GLY A 27 -20.41 18.11 5.95
CA GLY A 27 -19.25 17.35 5.54
C GLY A 27 -18.28 18.33 4.92
N ASP A 28 -17.08 18.42 5.48
CA ASP A 28 -16.05 19.35 5.06
C ASP A 28 -15.88 19.22 3.55
N SER A 29 -16.21 20.29 2.81
CA SER A 29 -16.16 20.24 1.34
C SER A 29 -14.75 19.81 0.89
N THR A 30 -14.65 18.92 -0.10
CA THR A 30 -13.36 18.38 -0.55
C THR A 30 -13.09 18.72 -2.01
N PHE A 31 -11.81 18.91 -2.35
CA PHE A 31 -11.32 18.99 -3.72
C PHE A 31 -10.71 17.66 -4.13
N VAL A 32 -11.01 17.20 -5.35
CA VAL A 32 -10.33 16.05 -5.97
C VAL A 32 -9.31 16.58 -6.96
N LEU A 33 -8.03 16.48 -6.62
CA LEU A 33 -6.93 16.96 -7.46
C LEU A 33 -6.35 15.79 -8.25
N ARG A 34 -6.05 16.03 -9.53
CA ARG A 34 -5.55 15.02 -10.46
C ARG A 34 -4.37 15.59 -11.25
N GLY A 35 -3.41 14.72 -11.56
CA GLY A 35 -2.28 15.08 -12.39
C GLY A 35 -1.49 13.87 -12.85
N ARG A 36 -0.49 14.10 -13.69
CA ARG A 36 0.46 13.08 -14.16
C ARG A 36 1.89 13.53 -13.88
N VAL A 37 2.72 12.65 -13.34
CA VAL A 37 4.11 12.92 -12.99
C VAL A 37 5.05 12.16 -13.92
N VAL A 38 6.00 12.88 -14.52
CA VAL A 38 7.02 12.29 -15.41
C VAL A 38 8.42 12.81 -15.09
N GLY A 39 9.44 12.03 -15.46
CA GLY A 39 10.83 12.48 -15.44
C GLY A 39 11.11 13.41 -16.62
N SER A 40 11.76 14.55 -16.38
CA SER A 40 12.11 15.51 -17.45
C SER A 40 13.26 15.05 -18.36
N ASP A 41 14.06 14.09 -17.90
CA ASP A 41 15.16 13.46 -18.63
C ASP A 41 14.71 12.31 -19.53
N THR A 42 13.81 11.47 -19.02
CA THR A 42 13.35 10.26 -19.71
C THR A 42 12.01 10.44 -20.43
N ASN A 43 11.24 11.47 -20.05
CA ASN A 43 9.82 11.63 -20.38
C ASN A 43 8.96 10.40 -20.04
N GLN A 44 9.45 9.53 -19.15
CA GLN A 44 8.74 8.34 -18.70
C GLN A 44 7.89 8.64 -17.46
N PRO A 45 6.78 7.91 -17.27
CA PRO A 45 6.01 7.94 -16.03
C PRO A 45 6.89 7.66 -14.81
N LEU A 46 6.73 8.47 -13.75
CA LEU A 46 7.32 8.15 -12.46
C LEU A 46 6.31 7.34 -11.65
N VAL A 47 6.46 6.02 -11.68
CA VAL A 47 5.57 5.04 -11.02
C VAL A 47 5.84 5.00 -9.52
N ASN A 48 4.80 5.05 -8.68
CA ASN A 48 4.88 5.07 -7.22
C ASN A 48 5.61 6.31 -6.65
N ALA A 49 5.51 7.46 -7.33
CA ALA A 49 5.90 8.73 -6.76
C ALA A 49 4.96 9.10 -5.61
N SER A 50 5.54 9.50 -4.48
CA SER A 50 4.81 9.90 -3.29
C SER A 50 4.24 11.30 -3.49
N ILE A 51 2.94 11.43 -3.23
CA ILE A 51 2.18 12.66 -3.31
C ILE A 51 1.67 12.95 -1.90
N SER A 52 2.08 14.07 -1.30
CA SER A 52 1.61 14.47 0.03
C SER A 52 1.15 15.91 0.03
N VAL A 53 0.24 16.25 0.94
CA VAL A 53 -0.07 17.64 1.24
C VAL A 53 0.84 18.12 2.37
N GLU A 54 1.53 19.24 2.18
CA GLU A 54 2.39 19.84 3.22
C GLU A 54 1.58 20.17 4.47
N ASP A 55 2.15 19.89 5.65
CA ASP A 55 1.53 20.04 6.98
C ASP A 55 0.25 19.21 7.24
N HIS A 56 -0.05 18.25 6.37
CA HIS A 56 -1.17 17.32 6.52
C HIS A 56 -0.71 15.87 6.37
N SER A 57 -1.43 14.94 7.01
CA SER A 57 -1.19 13.48 6.90
C SER A 57 -1.74 12.86 5.61
N ILE A 58 -2.32 13.69 4.73
CA ILE A 58 -3.01 13.26 3.51
C ILE A 58 -2.00 12.92 2.42
N THR A 59 -2.02 11.66 1.98
CA THR A 59 -1.10 11.12 0.97
C THR A 59 -1.82 10.34 -0.12
N SER A 60 -1.14 10.24 -1.27
CA SER A 60 -1.49 9.39 -2.41
C SER A 60 -0.19 8.99 -3.13
N ILE A 61 -0.30 8.15 -4.16
CA ILE A 61 0.83 7.79 -5.02
C ILE A 61 0.43 7.80 -6.49
N THR A 62 1.41 7.89 -7.38
CA THR A 62 1.19 7.71 -8.81
C THR A 62 1.08 6.22 -9.19
N ASN A 63 0.22 5.92 -10.17
CA ASN A 63 0.07 4.58 -10.74
C ASN A 63 1.14 4.26 -11.80
N GLN A 64 0.98 3.13 -12.50
CA GLN A 64 1.89 2.65 -13.55
C GLN A 64 2.03 3.63 -14.73
N ASP A 65 1.00 4.43 -14.99
CA ASP A 65 0.99 5.45 -16.06
C ASP A 65 1.46 6.84 -15.57
N GLY A 66 1.83 6.95 -14.29
CA GLY A 66 2.30 8.17 -13.63
C GLY A 66 1.18 9.10 -13.17
N TYR A 67 -0.08 8.68 -13.25
CA TYR A 67 -1.22 9.48 -12.81
C TYR A 67 -1.48 9.34 -11.32
N PHE A 68 -1.90 10.42 -10.67
CA PHE A 68 -2.36 10.42 -9.28
C PHE A 68 -3.72 11.10 -9.14
N SER A 69 -4.40 10.77 -8.05
CA SER A 69 -5.60 11.43 -7.57
C SER A 69 -5.48 11.61 -6.06
N ILE A 70 -5.76 12.81 -5.55
CA ILE A 70 -5.71 13.12 -4.12
C ILE A 70 -6.89 14.03 -3.75
N ARG A 71 -7.66 13.58 -2.76
CA ARG A 71 -8.77 14.26 -2.12
C ARG A 71 -8.25 15.03 -0.92
N VAL A 72 -8.52 16.32 -0.89
CA VAL A 72 -8.07 17.23 0.16
C VAL A 72 -9.26 18.05 0.67
N PRO A 73 -9.32 18.38 1.97
CA PRO A 73 -10.36 19.26 2.49
C PRO A 73 -10.17 20.68 1.94
N SER A 74 -11.27 21.43 1.80
CA SER A 74 -11.24 22.81 1.32
C SER A 74 -10.41 23.73 2.20
N SER A 75 -10.27 23.39 3.49
CA SER A 75 -9.38 24.08 4.44
C SER A 75 -7.91 24.05 4.01
N SER A 76 -7.47 23.03 3.27
CA SER A 76 -6.11 22.90 2.75
C SER A 76 -5.89 23.66 1.42
N ARG A 77 -6.85 24.45 0.91
CA ARG A 77 -6.77 25.12 -0.41
C ARG A 77 -5.46 25.87 -0.69
N ASN A 78 -4.84 26.44 0.35
CA ASN A 78 -3.62 27.23 0.24
C ASN A 78 -2.33 26.45 0.56
N ALA A 79 -2.43 25.16 0.89
CA ALA A 79 -1.25 24.32 1.15
C ALA A 79 -0.51 23.96 -0.15
N GLN A 80 0.65 23.31 0.01
CA GLN A 80 1.46 22.82 -1.10
C GLN A 80 1.27 21.31 -1.29
N LEU A 81 1.15 20.88 -2.54
CA LEU A 81 1.38 19.50 -2.93
C LEU A 81 2.89 19.26 -3.00
N VAL A 82 3.39 18.24 -2.31
CA VAL A 82 4.79 17.84 -2.36
C VAL A 82 4.90 16.50 -3.06
N ILE A 83 5.65 16.47 -4.17
CA ILE A 83 5.88 15.28 -4.99
C ILE A 83 7.32 14.83 -4.80
N ARG A 84 7.48 13.55 -4.51
CA ARG A 84 8.76 12.93 -4.17
C ARG A 84 8.96 11.65 -4.97
N TYR A 85 10.18 11.47 -5.49
CA TYR A 85 10.54 10.28 -6.24
C TYR A 85 12.05 9.97 -6.14
N LEU A 86 12.38 8.68 -6.19
CA LEU A 86 13.75 8.18 -6.09
C LEU A 86 14.62 8.73 -7.23
N GLY A 87 15.72 9.41 -6.91
CA GLY A 87 16.65 9.96 -7.89
C GLY A 87 16.24 11.31 -8.48
N TYR A 88 15.15 11.92 -8.01
CA TYR A 88 14.63 13.20 -8.52
C TYR A 88 14.54 14.25 -7.40
N GLN A 89 14.57 15.52 -7.80
CA GLN A 89 14.37 16.63 -6.87
C GLN A 89 12.91 16.73 -6.44
N ASN A 90 12.67 16.99 -5.15
CA ASN A 90 11.31 17.20 -4.66
C ASN A 90 10.65 18.40 -5.36
N LYS A 91 9.42 18.22 -5.84
CA LYS A 91 8.63 19.29 -6.47
C LYS A 91 7.55 19.76 -5.51
N ARG A 92 7.42 21.07 -5.32
CA ARG A 92 6.29 21.69 -4.63
C ARG A 92 5.37 22.39 -5.63
N VAL A 93 4.07 22.16 -5.51
CA VAL A 93 3.04 22.73 -6.39
C VAL A 93 1.91 23.26 -5.51
N PRO A 94 1.57 24.56 -5.55
CA PRO A 94 0.46 25.09 -4.75
C PRO A 94 -0.86 24.42 -5.12
N LEU A 95 -1.63 23.93 -4.15
CA LEU A 95 -2.87 23.18 -4.43
C LEU A 95 -3.87 24.00 -5.25
N ILE A 96 -3.93 25.32 -5.02
CA ILE A 96 -4.77 26.24 -5.79
C ILE A 96 -4.57 26.11 -7.31
N THR A 97 -3.34 25.86 -7.77
CA THR A 97 -3.04 25.71 -9.21
C THR A 97 -3.66 24.45 -9.80
N LEU A 98 -3.81 23.39 -9.00
CA LEU A 98 -4.46 22.13 -9.38
C LEU A 98 -5.98 22.22 -9.30
N ILE A 99 -6.50 23.06 -8.40
CA ILE A 99 -7.94 23.34 -8.27
C ILE A 99 -8.44 24.16 -9.46
N GLU A 100 -7.70 25.20 -9.85
CA GLU A 100 -8.08 26.12 -10.92
C GLU A 100 -7.83 25.54 -12.31
N SER A 101 -6.88 24.60 -12.45
CA SER A 101 -6.54 23.94 -13.71
C SER A 101 -6.46 22.42 -13.54
N PRO A 102 -7.55 21.67 -13.82
CA PRO A 102 -7.51 20.21 -13.77
C PRO A 102 -6.67 19.65 -14.93
N ASN A 103 -5.92 18.56 -14.68
CA ASN A 103 -5.02 17.85 -15.60
C ASN A 103 -3.58 18.39 -15.72
N ASN A 104 -2.97 18.74 -14.59
CA ASN A 104 -1.58 19.19 -14.58
C ASN A 104 -0.60 18.07 -14.96
N TYR A 105 0.26 18.36 -15.92
CA TYR A 105 1.41 17.55 -16.29
C TYR A 105 2.63 18.08 -15.52
N ILE A 106 3.12 17.30 -14.56
CA ILE A 106 4.13 17.73 -13.61
C ILE A 106 5.44 17.03 -13.94
N THR A 107 6.43 17.80 -14.35
CA THR A 107 7.77 17.31 -14.67
C THR A 107 8.67 17.38 -13.43
N MET A 108 9.36 16.27 -13.14
CA MET A 108 10.40 16.21 -12.11
C MET A 108 11.78 16.27 -12.76
N SER A 109 12.65 17.07 -12.17
CA SER A 109 14.07 17.13 -12.58
C SER A 109 14.87 16.07 -11.86
N PRO A 110 15.73 15.31 -12.57
CA PRO A 110 16.69 14.42 -11.91
C PRO A 110 17.47 15.18 -10.85
N SER A 111 17.72 14.53 -9.72
CA SER A 111 18.60 15.09 -8.71
C SER A 111 20.03 14.84 -9.18
N PRO A 112 20.82 15.90 -9.49
CA PRO A 112 22.20 15.71 -9.88
C PRO A 112 22.91 15.01 -8.72
N ILE A 113 23.51 13.85 -8.99
CA ILE A 113 24.42 13.22 -8.05
C ILE A 113 25.61 14.16 -7.97
N GLN A 114 25.61 15.08 -7.00
CA GLN A 114 26.86 15.67 -6.54
C GLN A 114 27.62 14.53 -5.89
N LEU A 115 28.42 13.83 -6.70
CA LEU A 115 29.54 13.04 -6.22
C LEU A 115 30.41 14.04 -5.48
N SER A 116 30.13 14.24 -4.20
CA SER A 116 31.11 14.84 -3.31
C SER A 116 32.34 13.94 -3.44
N GLU A 117 33.54 14.51 -3.61
CA GLU A 117 34.83 13.80 -3.54
C GLU A 117 35.01 13.01 -2.21
N VAL A 118 34.03 13.08 -1.31
CA VAL A 118 33.92 12.34 -0.07
C VAL A 118 33.63 10.86 -0.37
N LEU A 119 34.72 10.09 -0.41
CA LEU A 119 34.81 8.63 -0.29
C LEU A 119 33.84 7.83 -1.15
N VAL A 120 34.38 7.10 -2.13
CA VAL A 120 33.71 5.95 -2.72
C VAL A 120 33.42 4.94 -1.59
N VAL A 121 32.23 5.00 -0.99
CA VAL A 121 31.75 4.00 -0.02
C VAL A 121 31.23 2.81 -0.81
N SER A 122 32.12 2.17 -1.59
CA SER A 122 31.86 0.86 -2.15
C SER A 122 32.62 -0.17 -1.31
N GLY A 123 31.98 -1.30 -1.03
CA GLY A 123 32.58 -2.32 -0.17
C GLY A 123 31.55 -3.13 0.60
N ASP A 124 31.98 -3.72 1.70
CA ASP A 124 31.15 -4.55 2.57
C ASP A 124 30.08 -3.72 3.29
N GLY A 125 28.82 -4.07 3.10
CA GLY A 125 27.67 -3.41 3.71
C GLY A 125 27.17 -4.06 5.01
N ARG A 126 27.79 -5.16 5.47
CA ARG A 126 27.28 -5.95 6.61
C ARG A 126 27.09 -5.14 7.89
N ASP A 127 28.12 -4.42 8.31
CA ASP A 127 28.07 -3.62 9.53
C ASP A 127 27.06 -2.47 9.42
N LEU A 128 26.90 -1.91 8.22
CA LEU A 128 25.96 -0.83 7.96
C LEU A 128 24.50 -1.29 8.08
N VAL A 129 24.16 -2.45 7.50
CA VAL A 129 22.82 -3.04 7.63
C VAL A 129 22.56 -3.50 9.06
N LYS A 130 23.56 -4.09 9.73
CA LYS A 130 23.45 -4.47 11.14
C LYS A 130 23.15 -3.26 12.03
N GLU A 131 23.86 -2.15 11.84
CA GLU A 131 23.61 -0.91 12.58
C GLU A 131 22.22 -0.32 12.25
N ALA A 132 21.80 -0.36 10.98
CA ALA A 132 20.46 0.07 10.57
C ALA A 132 19.35 -0.70 11.31
N LEU A 133 19.50 -2.02 11.43
CA LEU A 133 18.57 -2.87 12.20
C LEU A 133 18.55 -2.47 13.69
N LEU A 134 19.72 -2.21 14.29
CA LEU A 134 19.82 -1.77 15.69
C LEU A 134 19.20 -0.38 15.93
N ARG A 135 19.15 0.48 14.91
CA ARG A 135 18.58 1.82 14.99
C ARG A 135 17.09 1.90 14.74
N ILE A 136 16.41 0.81 14.39
CA ILE A 136 14.95 0.79 14.19
C ILE A 136 14.20 1.44 15.37
N PRO A 137 14.47 1.11 16.66
CA PRO A 137 13.78 1.73 17.80
C PRO A 137 13.98 3.25 17.95
N ALA A 138 15.02 3.81 17.32
CA ALA A 138 15.33 5.23 17.33
C ALA A 138 14.75 5.95 16.10
N ASN A 139 14.76 5.30 14.92
CA ASN A 139 14.35 5.91 13.66
C ASN A 139 12.84 5.80 13.39
N TYR A 140 12.13 4.83 13.98
CA TYR A 140 10.73 4.56 13.68
C TYR A 140 9.80 4.92 14.85
N ALA A 141 8.49 4.92 14.56
CA ALA A 141 7.45 5.27 15.51
C ALA A 141 7.47 4.39 16.76
N THR A 142 7.57 5.02 17.92
CA THR A 142 7.65 4.35 19.23
C THR A 142 6.30 4.09 19.85
N ASP A 143 5.28 4.81 19.40
CA ASP A 143 3.91 4.69 19.87
C ASP A 143 3.05 4.07 18.77
N PRO A 144 2.06 3.24 19.13
CA PRO A 144 1.12 2.75 18.16
C PRO A 144 0.34 3.93 17.56
N ASN A 145 -0.04 3.80 16.31
CA ASN A 145 -0.88 4.77 15.61
C ASN A 145 -1.89 4.03 14.76
N MET A 146 -2.81 4.79 14.20
CA MET A 146 -3.76 4.27 13.23
C MET A 146 -3.44 4.84 11.85
N MET A 147 -3.69 4.04 10.84
CA MET A 147 -3.51 4.41 9.43
C MET A 147 -4.77 4.09 8.64
N VAL A 148 -5.04 4.88 7.61
CA VAL A 148 -5.94 4.52 6.53
C VAL A 148 -5.09 4.10 5.35
N ALA A 149 -5.39 2.95 4.76
CA ALA A 149 -4.65 2.44 3.61
C ALA A 149 -5.59 2.00 2.49
N PHE A 150 -5.19 2.28 1.25
CA PHE A 150 -5.80 1.68 0.08
C PHE A 150 -5.05 0.40 -0.29
N TYR A 151 -5.78 -0.69 -0.50
CA TYR A 151 -5.28 -1.98 -0.92
C TYR A 151 -5.91 -2.39 -2.24
N ARG A 152 -5.09 -2.83 -3.20
CA ARG A 152 -5.55 -3.44 -4.45
C ARG A 152 -4.85 -4.78 -4.64
N GLU A 153 -5.62 -5.77 -5.07
CA GLU A 153 -5.13 -7.10 -5.43
C GLU A 153 -5.73 -7.53 -6.77
N SER A 154 -4.89 -8.04 -7.66
CA SER A 154 -5.31 -8.57 -8.95
C SER A 154 -4.76 -9.98 -9.18
N VAL A 155 -5.54 -10.76 -9.95
CA VAL A 155 -5.09 -12.02 -10.51
C VAL A 155 -5.27 -11.96 -12.01
N GLU A 156 -4.17 -12.14 -12.74
CA GLU A 156 -4.13 -12.20 -14.19
C GLU A 156 -3.93 -13.64 -14.65
N LYS A 157 -4.51 -13.96 -15.81
CA LYS A 157 -4.39 -15.24 -16.52
C LYS A 157 -3.97 -14.95 -17.96
N GLY A 158 -2.72 -15.24 -18.28
CA GLY A 158 -2.06 -14.62 -19.43
C GLY A 158 -2.10 -13.10 -19.26
N ASN A 159 -2.60 -12.38 -20.25
CA ASN A 159 -2.70 -10.91 -20.22
C ASN A 159 -4.09 -10.41 -19.79
N ASN A 160 -4.90 -11.28 -19.16
CA ASN A 160 -6.28 -10.94 -18.80
C ASN A 160 -6.47 -10.99 -17.29
N TYR A 161 -6.88 -9.87 -16.70
CA TYR A 161 -7.41 -9.83 -15.35
C TYR A 161 -8.62 -10.77 -15.21
N ILE A 162 -8.55 -11.71 -14.27
CA ILE A 162 -9.66 -12.61 -13.90
C ILE A 162 -10.21 -12.29 -12.52
N SER A 163 -9.45 -11.57 -11.69
CA SER A 163 -9.87 -11.05 -10.40
C SER A 163 -9.25 -9.67 -10.18
N LEU A 164 -10.04 -8.75 -9.65
CA LEU A 164 -9.60 -7.46 -9.13
C LEU A 164 -10.39 -7.17 -7.86
N VAL A 165 -9.68 -6.88 -6.78
CA VAL A 165 -10.22 -6.53 -5.48
C VAL A 165 -9.56 -5.25 -5.02
N GLU A 166 -10.37 -4.31 -4.52
CA GLU A 166 -9.88 -3.05 -3.96
C GLU A 166 -10.57 -2.81 -2.62
N ALA A 167 -9.85 -2.26 -1.64
CA ALA A 167 -10.39 -1.96 -0.33
C ALA A 167 -9.70 -0.74 0.29
N VAL A 168 -10.47 0.02 1.07
CA VAL A 168 -9.92 0.94 2.08
C VAL A 168 -9.91 0.22 3.41
N LEU A 169 -8.78 0.30 4.10
CA LEU A 169 -8.48 -0.41 5.33
C LEU A 169 -8.29 0.58 6.46
N ASP A 170 -8.82 0.23 7.63
CA ASP A 170 -8.29 0.77 8.88
C ASP A 170 -7.16 -0.15 9.35
N VAL A 171 -6.02 0.44 9.67
CA VAL A 171 -4.84 -0.29 10.13
C VAL A 171 -4.45 0.23 11.51
N TYR A 172 -4.40 -0.66 12.49
CA TYR A 172 -3.71 -0.43 13.74
C TYR A 172 -2.24 -0.78 13.53
N LYS A 173 -1.36 0.23 13.53
CA LYS A 173 0.09 0.05 13.47
C LYS A 173 0.64 -0.05 14.87
N ALA A 174 1.20 -1.20 15.21
CA ALA A 174 1.86 -1.39 16.49
C ALA A 174 3.19 -0.63 16.53
N SER A 175 3.59 -0.21 17.73
CA SER A 175 4.92 0.36 17.99
C SER A 175 6.04 -0.54 17.44
N TYR A 176 7.04 0.05 16.79
CA TYR A 176 8.22 -0.66 16.30
C TYR A 176 9.11 -1.20 17.43
N ARG A 177 8.88 -0.79 18.68
CA ARG A 177 9.57 -1.35 19.87
C ARG A 177 8.94 -2.63 20.41
N SER A 178 7.76 -2.99 19.91
CA SER A 178 6.98 -4.12 20.42
C SER A 178 6.94 -5.26 19.42
N TYR A 179 6.84 -6.49 19.91
CA TYR A 179 6.52 -7.68 19.11
C TYR A 179 5.02 -7.81 18.81
N SER A 180 4.22 -6.79 19.08
CA SER A 180 2.81 -6.81 18.70
C SER A 180 2.68 -6.71 17.18
N ASN A 181 1.84 -7.58 16.61
CA ASN A 181 1.49 -7.54 15.21
C ASN A 181 0.58 -6.35 14.90
N ASP A 182 0.75 -5.82 13.69
CA ASP A 182 -0.19 -4.88 13.10
C ASP A 182 -1.54 -5.57 12.86
N GLN A 183 -2.61 -4.79 12.80
CA GLN A 183 -3.94 -5.29 12.53
C GLN A 183 -4.57 -4.47 11.42
N ALA A 184 -5.33 -5.12 10.55
CA ALA A 184 -6.16 -4.46 9.57
C ALA A 184 -7.60 -4.92 9.71
N ARG A 185 -8.54 -4.05 9.39
CA ARG A 185 -9.92 -4.40 9.05
C ARG A 185 -10.30 -3.71 7.74
N ILE A 186 -11.14 -4.37 6.95
CA ILE A 186 -11.72 -3.75 5.76
C ILE A 186 -12.80 -2.80 6.24
N TYR A 187 -12.65 -1.52 5.92
CA TYR A 187 -13.68 -0.52 6.16
C TYR A 187 -14.72 -0.57 5.03
N ILE A 188 -14.25 -0.53 3.79
CA ILE A 188 -15.08 -0.65 2.58
C ILE A 188 -14.25 -1.28 1.46
N GLY A 189 -14.87 -2.07 0.59
CA GLY A 189 -14.16 -2.66 -0.54
C GLY A 189 -15.09 -3.21 -1.61
N ARG A 190 -14.52 -3.38 -2.80
CA ARG A 190 -15.21 -3.85 -4.00
C ARG A 190 -14.44 -4.95 -4.69
N LYS A 191 -15.16 -5.79 -5.45
CA LYS A 191 -14.56 -6.79 -6.34
C LYS A 191 -15.20 -6.85 -7.72
N ALA A 192 -14.37 -7.19 -8.69
CA ALA A 192 -14.78 -7.62 -10.02
C ALA A 192 -14.03 -8.92 -10.35
N THR A 193 -14.78 -10.01 -10.61
CA THR A 193 -14.20 -11.35 -10.79
C THR A 193 -14.88 -12.11 -11.91
N ASP A 194 -14.11 -12.76 -12.77
CA ASP A 194 -14.57 -13.72 -13.79
C ASP A 194 -13.71 -14.99 -13.72
N ILE A 195 -13.97 -15.79 -12.70
CA ILE A 195 -13.10 -16.88 -12.27
C ILE A 195 -13.76 -18.22 -12.60
N SER A 196 -13.02 -19.13 -13.24
CA SER A 196 -13.47 -20.50 -13.43
C SER A 196 -13.12 -21.36 -12.21
N PRO A 197 -13.82 -22.48 -11.95
CA PRO A 197 -13.49 -23.38 -10.84
C PRO A 197 -12.01 -23.84 -10.81
N ARG A 198 -11.36 -23.93 -11.98
CA ARG A 198 -9.94 -24.31 -12.11
C ARG A 198 -8.96 -23.22 -11.66
N ASP A 199 -9.40 -21.98 -11.64
CA ASP A 199 -8.59 -20.81 -11.27
C ASP A 199 -8.66 -20.50 -9.76
N THR A 200 -9.60 -21.10 -9.03
CA THR A 200 -9.88 -20.83 -7.60
C THR A 200 -8.70 -21.07 -6.66
N VAL A 201 -7.75 -21.93 -7.03
CA VAL A 201 -6.54 -22.19 -6.24
C VAL A 201 -5.69 -20.93 -6.10
N LEU A 202 -5.65 -20.08 -7.13
CA LEU A 202 -4.84 -18.88 -7.14
C LEU A 202 -5.46 -17.73 -6.35
N LEU A 203 -6.76 -17.79 -6.03
CA LEU A 203 -7.38 -16.90 -5.05
C LEU A 203 -6.99 -17.24 -3.61
N LYS A 204 -6.47 -18.45 -3.38
CA LYS A 204 -5.99 -18.90 -2.08
C LYS A 204 -4.48 -18.71 -1.94
N PHE A 205 -3.94 -17.80 -2.76
CA PHE A 205 -2.57 -17.32 -2.67
C PHE A 205 -2.30 -16.71 -1.30
N GLN A 206 -1.17 -17.07 -0.71
CA GLN A 206 -0.68 -16.51 0.55
C GLN A 206 0.15 -15.26 0.22
N GLY A 207 -0.52 -14.11 0.16
CA GLY A 207 0.12 -12.79 0.05
C GLY A 207 -0.83 -11.62 0.28
N GLY A 208 -1.99 -11.86 0.91
CA GLY A 208 -3.06 -10.87 1.07
C GLY A 208 -2.70 -9.70 1.99
N ILE A 209 -3.71 -8.94 2.45
CA ILE A 209 -3.55 -7.73 3.29
C ILE A 209 -2.61 -7.95 4.50
N SER A 210 -2.71 -9.10 5.17
CA SER A 210 -1.82 -9.40 6.32
C SER A 210 -0.36 -9.51 5.90
N ASP A 211 -0.08 -10.13 4.76
CA ASP A 211 1.29 -10.31 4.28
C ASP A 211 1.85 -8.98 3.76
N ALA A 212 1.02 -8.14 3.12
CA ALA A 212 1.38 -6.77 2.75
C ALA A 212 1.85 -5.91 3.95
N LEU A 213 1.21 -6.06 5.12
CA LEU A 213 1.70 -5.42 6.36
C LEU A 213 2.96 -6.10 6.91
N MET A 214 3.09 -7.42 6.78
CA MET A 214 4.30 -8.15 7.19
C MET A 214 5.54 -7.77 6.36
N LEU A 215 5.35 -7.28 5.14
CA LEU A 215 6.44 -6.74 4.31
C LEU A 215 7.07 -5.46 4.87
N ASP A 216 6.53 -4.84 5.92
CA ASP A 216 7.25 -3.80 6.64
C ASP A 216 8.52 -4.39 7.28
N VAL A 217 9.64 -4.37 6.53
CA VAL A 217 10.94 -4.94 6.91
C VAL A 217 11.54 -4.25 8.13
N ALA A 218 11.33 -2.95 8.32
CA ALA A 218 11.74 -2.28 9.54
C ALA A 218 10.96 -2.78 10.77
N LYS A 219 9.73 -3.25 10.60
CA LYS A 219 8.93 -3.84 11.70
C LYS A 219 9.20 -5.34 11.87
N ASN A 220 9.39 -6.06 10.78
CA ASN A 220 9.54 -7.51 10.73
C ASN A 220 10.82 -7.89 9.94
N PRO A 221 12.01 -7.44 10.37
CA PRO A 221 13.25 -7.65 9.62
C PRO A 221 13.56 -9.13 9.42
N GLU A 222 13.10 -9.99 10.32
CA GLU A 222 13.24 -11.43 10.26
C GLU A 222 12.53 -12.08 9.08
N VAL A 223 11.52 -11.41 8.50
CA VAL A 223 10.84 -11.89 7.29
C VAL A 223 11.81 -11.93 6.11
N VAL A 224 12.75 -10.98 6.03
CA VAL A 224 13.72 -10.88 4.92
C VAL A 224 15.09 -11.40 5.33
N PHE A 225 15.62 -10.93 6.46
CA PHE A 225 17.00 -11.15 6.87
C PHE A 225 17.18 -12.29 7.88
N GLY A 226 16.10 -12.97 8.30
CA GLY A 226 16.16 -13.87 9.44
C GLY A 226 16.58 -13.12 10.73
N THR A 227 17.09 -13.82 11.73
CA THR A 227 17.38 -13.20 13.03
C THR A 227 18.55 -12.22 12.99
N GLU A 228 19.55 -12.45 12.15
CA GLU A 228 20.82 -11.70 12.16
C GLU A 228 21.40 -11.39 10.76
N GLY A 229 20.73 -11.78 9.67
CA GLY A 229 21.25 -11.57 8.31
C GLY A 229 22.50 -12.39 7.98
N LYS A 230 22.78 -13.47 8.73
CA LYS A 230 24.02 -14.26 8.61
C LYS A 230 24.15 -14.98 7.29
N GLU A 231 23.02 -15.27 6.64
CA GLU A 231 22.90 -15.99 5.39
C GLU A 231 23.20 -15.09 4.18
N TYR A 232 23.38 -13.77 4.39
CA TYR A 232 23.49 -12.79 3.33
C TYR A 232 24.88 -12.17 3.22
N ASP A 233 25.27 -11.87 1.99
CA ASP A 233 26.32 -10.92 1.66
C ASP A 233 25.67 -9.56 1.34
N PHE A 234 26.29 -8.49 1.82
CA PHE A 234 25.85 -7.11 1.59
C PHE A 234 26.96 -6.31 0.94
N HIS A 235 26.64 -5.58 -0.11
CA HIS A 235 27.59 -4.76 -0.86
C HIS A 235 27.04 -3.35 -1.06
N ILE A 236 27.81 -2.35 -0.66
CA ILE A 236 27.46 -0.95 -0.90
C ILE A 236 27.88 -0.62 -2.34
N GLU A 237 26.91 -0.26 -3.18
CA GLU A 237 27.12 0.13 -4.57
C GLU A 237 27.49 1.62 -4.69
N GLY A 238 26.91 2.45 -3.82
CA GLY A 238 27.15 3.89 -3.81
C GLY A 238 26.07 4.67 -3.08
N LEU A 239 25.89 5.93 -3.48
CA LEU A 239 24.92 6.85 -2.92
C LEU A 239 23.92 7.30 -3.99
N ILE A 240 22.66 7.44 -3.58
CA ILE A 240 21.60 8.07 -4.38
C ILE A 240 20.90 9.16 -3.56
N ASN A 241 20.28 10.11 -4.24
CA ASN A 241 19.42 11.09 -3.59
C ASN A 241 17.96 10.62 -3.61
N ILE A 242 17.34 10.58 -2.44
CA ILE A 242 15.91 10.32 -2.25
C ILE A 242 15.39 11.40 -1.33
N ASN A 243 14.31 12.08 -1.70
CA ASN A 243 13.69 13.11 -0.87
C ASN A 243 14.63 14.27 -0.47
N ASN A 244 15.59 14.63 -1.34
CA ASN A 244 16.68 15.59 -1.06
C ASN A 244 17.63 15.14 0.08
N LYS A 245 17.71 13.85 0.37
CA LYS A 245 18.63 13.25 1.34
C LYS A 245 19.49 12.18 0.66
N HIS A 246 20.75 12.07 1.08
CA HIS A 246 21.63 11.01 0.60
C HIS A 246 21.23 9.67 1.21
N HIS A 247 21.22 8.63 0.38
CA HIS A 247 20.93 7.27 0.79
C HIS A 247 21.99 6.32 0.24
N TYR A 248 22.45 5.38 1.05
CA TYR A 248 23.26 4.25 0.60
C TYR A 248 22.43 3.32 -0.27
N ILE A 249 22.98 2.89 -1.39
CA ILE A 249 22.48 1.79 -2.21
C ILE A 249 23.22 0.53 -1.77
N ILE A 250 22.53 -0.43 -1.16
CA ILE A 250 23.14 -1.66 -0.64
C ILE A 250 22.48 -2.85 -1.31
N ASN A 251 23.23 -3.56 -2.14
CA ASN A 251 22.80 -4.83 -2.70
C ASN A 251 22.98 -5.94 -1.67
N PHE A 252 22.02 -6.87 -1.62
CA PHE A 252 22.11 -8.05 -0.77
C PHE A 252 21.69 -9.30 -1.54
N LYS A 253 22.35 -10.43 -1.22
CA LYS A 253 22.04 -11.74 -1.79
C LYS A 253 22.45 -12.85 -0.83
N PRO A 254 21.84 -14.04 -0.93
CA PRO A 254 22.29 -15.19 -0.15
C PRO A 254 23.76 -15.52 -0.46
N LYS A 255 24.48 -15.99 0.54
CA LYS A 255 25.85 -16.52 0.39
C LYS A 255 25.86 -17.75 -0.51
N GLU A 256 27.03 -18.02 -1.09
CA GLU A 256 27.24 -19.24 -1.85
C GLU A 256 27.03 -20.49 -0.97
N GLY A 257 26.39 -21.52 -1.54
CA GLY A 257 26.08 -22.77 -0.83
C GLY A 257 24.79 -22.75 0.00
N ILE A 258 24.05 -21.64 0.03
CA ILE A 258 22.73 -21.56 0.66
C ILE A 258 21.67 -22.14 -0.30
N ASP A 259 21.15 -23.31 0.07
CA ASP A 259 20.15 -24.03 -0.71
C ASP A 259 18.72 -23.63 -0.34
N GLU A 260 18.49 -22.80 0.69
CA GLU A 260 17.16 -22.30 1.05
C GLU A 260 16.61 -21.27 0.04
N ILE A 261 15.28 -21.14 0.02
CA ILE A 261 14.63 -20.04 -0.69
C ILE A 261 14.71 -18.79 0.18
N LEU A 262 15.52 -17.83 -0.25
CA LEU A 262 15.81 -16.57 0.43
C LEU A 262 15.63 -15.39 -0.53
N PHE A 263 15.84 -14.18 -0.03
CA PHE A 263 15.64 -12.94 -0.77
C PHE A 263 16.94 -12.41 -1.39
N ARG A 264 16.84 -11.64 -2.45
CA ARG A 264 17.94 -10.85 -3.01
C ARG A 264 17.39 -9.52 -3.47
N GLY A 265 18.20 -8.46 -3.45
CA GLY A 265 17.70 -7.15 -3.84
C GLY A 265 18.59 -6.00 -3.43
N THR A 266 17.96 -4.83 -3.27
CA THR A 266 18.62 -3.56 -2.97
C THR A 266 17.89 -2.86 -1.83
N ILE A 267 18.65 -2.45 -0.82
CA ILE A 267 18.23 -1.64 0.31
C ILE A 267 18.69 -0.20 0.06
N TYR A 268 17.82 0.76 0.34
CA TYR A 268 18.13 2.18 0.37
C TYR A 268 18.07 2.68 1.80
N LEU A 269 19.24 2.98 2.39
CA LEU A 269 19.35 3.48 3.77
C LEU A 269 19.63 4.98 3.78
N ASP A 270 18.87 5.76 4.54
CA ASP A 270 19.18 7.17 4.78
C ASP A 270 20.59 7.29 5.39
N ALA A 271 21.47 8.07 4.75
CA ALA A 271 22.89 8.09 5.12
C ALA A 271 23.16 8.75 6.48
N ALA A 272 22.26 9.61 6.96
CA ALA A 272 22.40 10.30 8.24
C ALA A 272 21.92 9.44 9.42
N THR A 273 20.79 8.76 9.26
CA THR A 273 20.10 8.04 10.35
C THR A 273 20.24 6.52 10.25
N LEU A 274 20.56 6.00 9.06
CA LEU A 274 20.50 4.58 8.69
C LEU A 274 19.08 3.98 8.76
N ALA A 275 18.05 4.81 8.59
CA ALA A 275 16.69 4.32 8.41
C ALA A 275 16.51 3.69 7.02
N PHE A 276 15.73 2.60 6.95
CA PHE A 276 15.26 2.06 5.68
C PHE A 276 14.30 3.06 5.03
N ALA A 277 14.65 3.55 3.86
CA ALA A 277 13.80 4.43 3.06
C ALA A 277 13.03 3.65 1.98
N ARG A 278 13.70 2.67 1.37
CA ARG A 278 13.14 1.78 0.36
C ARG A 278 13.86 0.45 0.38
N ILE A 279 13.15 -0.63 0.07
CA ILE A 279 13.74 -1.94 -0.20
C ILE A 279 13.03 -2.54 -1.41
N VAL A 280 13.80 -2.99 -2.39
CA VAL A 280 13.29 -3.70 -3.58
C VAL A 280 13.97 -5.06 -3.61
N PHE A 281 13.18 -6.14 -3.58
CA PHE A 281 13.74 -7.47 -3.40
C PHE A 281 12.86 -8.55 -4.01
N ASN A 282 13.45 -9.71 -4.27
CA ASN A 282 12.75 -10.85 -4.85
C ASN A 282 13.28 -12.16 -4.27
N MET A 283 12.45 -13.20 -4.26
CA MET A 283 12.88 -14.53 -3.82
C MET A 283 13.60 -15.28 -4.95
N ASN A 284 14.54 -16.16 -4.59
CA ASN A 284 15.23 -17.10 -5.51
C ASN A 284 14.41 -18.36 -5.82
N VAL A 285 13.17 -18.15 -6.26
CA VAL A 285 12.18 -19.20 -6.54
C VAL A 285 12.32 -19.84 -7.92
N GLU A 286 13.14 -19.26 -8.79
CA GLU A 286 13.29 -19.70 -10.18
C GLU A 286 13.81 -21.15 -10.24
N ASP A 287 13.21 -21.97 -11.11
CA ASP A 287 13.54 -23.41 -11.29
C ASP A 287 13.37 -24.31 -10.05
N ARG A 288 12.73 -23.81 -8.99
CA ARG A 288 12.52 -24.56 -7.73
C ARG A 288 11.15 -25.20 -7.63
N LYS A 289 11.12 -26.52 -7.42
CA LYS A 289 9.88 -27.32 -7.36
C LYS A 289 9.12 -27.17 -6.05
N ASP A 290 9.81 -26.80 -4.99
CA ASP A 290 9.30 -26.58 -3.64
C ASP A 290 8.78 -25.16 -3.41
N ALA A 291 9.17 -24.18 -4.24
CA ALA A 291 8.76 -22.78 -4.15
C ALA A 291 7.24 -22.60 -4.10
N ALA A 292 6.47 -23.42 -4.82
CA ALA A 292 5.02 -23.33 -4.83
C ALA A 292 4.38 -23.52 -3.44
N ASN A 293 5.05 -24.22 -2.51
CA ASN A 293 4.53 -24.47 -1.17
C ASN A 293 4.56 -23.22 -0.27
N ILE A 294 5.35 -22.21 -0.63
CA ILE A 294 5.40 -20.92 0.07
C ILE A 294 4.11 -20.14 -0.16
N PHE A 295 3.60 -20.19 -1.39
CA PHE A 295 2.48 -19.36 -1.84
C PHE A 295 1.14 -20.10 -1.86
N ILE A 296 1.15 -21.43 -2.01
CA ILE A 296 -0.04 -22.25 -2.21
C ILE A 296 -0.04 -23.40 -1.21
N ARG A 297 -0.81 -23.23 -0.12
CA ARG A 297 -0.93 -24.25 0.94
C ARG A 297 -1.50 -25.58 0.46
N ARG A 298 -2.48 -25.57 -0.46
CA ARG A 298 -3.14 -26.77 -0.99
C ARG A 298 -3.49 -26.59 -2.46
N LYS A 299 -3.18 -27.60 -3.27
CA LYS A 299 -3.54 -27.65 -4.69
C LYS A 299 -4.03 -29.05 -5.09
N PRO A 300 -4.88 -29.17 -6.14
CA PRO A 300 -5.29 -30.45 -6.69
C PRO A 300 -4.09 -31.33 -7.11
N SER A 301 -4.19 -32.64 -6.92
CA SER A 301 -3.10 -33.59 -7.18
C SER A 301 -2.61 -33.60 -8.63
N LYS A 302 -3.48 -33.24 -9.58
CA LYS A 302 -3.17 -33.13 -11.02
C LYS A 302 -2.65 -31.76 -11.45
N MET A 303 -2.61 -30.79 -10.54
CA MET A 303 -2.12 -29.45 -10.80
C MET A 303 -0.61 -29.40 -10.51
N ARG A 304 0.16 -28.96 -11.49
CA ARG A 304 1.59 -28.64 -11.37
C ARG A 304 1.72 -27.12 -11.43
N VAL A 305 2.49 -26.57 -10.51
CA VAL A 305 2.70 -25.14 -10.36
C VAL A 305 4.20 -24.93 -10.23
N GLU A 306 4.73 -24.07 -11.07
CA GLU A 306 6.09 -23.55 -11.03
C GLU A 306 5.99 -22.06 -10.69
N VAL A 307 6.83 -21.57 -9.79
CA VAL A 307 6.90 -20.14 -9.48
C VAL A 307 8.00 -19.55 -10.35
N SER A 308 7.63 -18.65 -11.25
CA SER A 308 8.56 -18.05 -12.22
C SER A 308 9.22 -16.78 -11.68
N GLY A 309 8.65 -16.16 -10.65
CA GLY A 309 9.19 -14.99 -9.98
C GLY A 309 8.32 -14.58 -8.79
N ALA A 310 8.93 -13.93 -7.80
CA ALA A 310 8.26 -13.37 -6.64
C ALA A 310 9.01 -12.11 -6.19
N GLY A 311 8.50 -10.95 -6.58
CA GLY A 311 9.10 -9.64 -6.33
C GLY A 311 8.28 -8.82 -5.35
N TYR A 312 8.99 -7.98 -4.59
CA TYR A 312 8.47 -7.16 -3.51
C TYR A 312 9.14 -5.78 -3.53
N VAL A 313 8.37 -4.78 -3.15
CA VAL A 313 8.87 -3.42 -2.91
C VAL A 313 8.23 -2.88 -1.64
N VAL A 314 9.01 -2.15 -0.85
CA VAL A 314 8.57 -1.52 0.39
C VAL A 314 9.15 -0.13 0.43
N ASP A 315 8.30 0.88 0.65
CA ASP A 315 8.70 2.27 0.76
C ASP A 315 8.29 2.84 2.13
N TYR A 316 9.16 3.68 2.65
CA TYR A 316 8.98 4.40 3.91
C TYR A 316 8.98 5.90 3.66
N THR A 317 8.25 6.63 4.48
CA THR A 317 8.25 8.10 4.47
C THR A 317 8.69 8.62 5.82
N GLU A 318 9.41 9.74 5.81
CA GLU A 318 9.90 10.42 7.01
C GLU A 318 9.01 11.62 7.31
N ASN A 319 8.61 11.74 8.57
CA ASN A 319 7.90 12.90 9.10
C ASN A 319 8.38 13.18 10.53
N GLU A 320 8.74 14.43 10.81
CA GLU A 320 9.21 14.90 12.13
C GLU A 320 10.33 14.05 12.77
N GLY A 321 11.29 13.60 11.96
CA GLY A 321 12.43 12.79 12.39
C GLY A 321 12.11 11.31 12.58
N LYS A 322 10.89 10.87 12.26
CA LYS A 322 10.45 9.47 12.36
C LYS A 322 10.05 8.90 11.01
N TRP A 323 10.41 7.64 10.78
CA TRP A 323 10.06 6.90 9.58
C TRP A 323 8.80 6.05 9.80
N PHE A 324 7.97 5.98 8.78
CA PHE A 324 6.69 5.28 8.78
C PHE A 324 6.57 4.43 7.51
N PHE A 325 6.03 3.23 7.66
CA PHE A 325 5.59 2.41 6.53
C PHE A 325 4.63 3.22 5.64
N ASN A 326 4.90 3.28 4.34
CA ASN A 326 4.14 4.09 3.40
C ASN A 326 3.53 3.25 2.27
N TYR A 327 4.29 2.28 1.74
CA TYR A 327 3.82 1.45 0.65
C TYR A 327 4.43 0.05 0.69
N SER A 328 3.67 -0.94 0.25
CA SER A 328 4.19 -2.26 -0.13
C SER A 328 3.57 -2.73 -1.43
N GLY A 329 4.37 -3.32 -2.31
CA GLY A 329 3.92 -3.98 -3.53
C GLY A 329 4.45 -5.41 -3.61
N THR A 330 3.65 -6.31 -4.18
CA THR A 330 4.01 -7.71 -4.45
C THR A 330 3.62 -8.07 -5.87
N GLU A 331 4.49 -8.80 -6.56
CA GLU A 331 4.18 -9.48 -7.83
C GLU A 331 4.70 -10.92 -7.78
N VAL A 332 3.81 -11.91 -7.88
CA VAL A 332 4.19 -13.32 -7.96
C VAL A 332 3.65 -13.94 -9.23
N SER A 333 4.54 -14.53 -10.02
CA SER A 333 4.22 -15.17 -11.29
C SER A 333 4.27 -16.70 -11.16
N PHE A 334 3.22 -17.34 -11.66
CA PHE A 334 3.06 -18.79 -11.66
C PHE A 334 2.90 -19.32 -13.08
N ARG A 335 3.53 -20.46 -13.35
CA ARG A 335 3.23 -21.29 -14.52
C ARG A 335 2.50 -22.54 -14.07
N VAL A 336 1.26 -22.71 -14.53
CA VAL A 336 0.35 -23.77 -14.09
C VAL A 336 0.05 -24.74 -15.22
N ARG A 337 0.22 -26.04 -14.98
CA ARG A 337 -0.10 -27.12 -15.91
C ARG A 337 -0.99 -28.17 -15.27
N TRP A 338 -1.94 -28.70 -16.03
CA TRP A 338 -2.83 -29.77 -15.59
C TRP A 338 -2.47 -31.11 -16.25
N THR A 339 -2.12 -32.12 -15.44
CA THR A 339 -1.77 -33.46 -15.94
C THR A 339 -3.04 -34.27 -16.22
N ASN A 340 -3.67 -34.07 -17.38
CA ASN A 340 -4.77 -34.88 -17.90
C ASN A 340 -4.45 -35.36 -19.33
N ARG A 341 -4.99 -36.52 -19.73
CA ARG A 341 -4.69 -37.22 -21.01
C ARG A 341 -4.91 -36.38 -22.29
N PHE A 342 -5.77 -35.36 -22.23
CA PHE A 342 -6.11 -34.46 -23.36
C PHE A 342 -5.55 -33.03 -23.24
N PHE A 343 -5.21 -32.57 -22.04
CA PHE A 343 -4.87 -31.16 -21.75
C PHE A 343 -3.47 -30.98 -21.17
N GLY A 344 -2.71 -32.07 -21.06
CA GLY A 344 -1.35 -32.06 -20.55
C GLY A 344 -0.35 -31.27 -21.39
N LEU A 345 -0.73 -30.64 -22.49
CA LEU A 345 0.18 -29.91 -23.39
C LEU A 345 0.22 -28.39 -23.13
N PHE A 346 -0.74 -27.82 -22.40
CA PHE A 346 -0.84 -26.38 -22.22
C PHE A 346 -0.56 -25.97 -20.78
N ALA A 347 0.42 -25.08 -20.62
CA ALA A 347 0.66 -24.36 -19.39
C ALA A 347 0.07 -22.96 -19.50
N THR A 348 -0.52 -22.47 -18.43
CA THR A 348 -1.09 -21.13 -18.34
C THR A 348 -0.28 -20.33 -17.33
N ASN A 349 0.09 -19.11 -17.71
CA ASN A 349 0.74 -18.19 -16.81
C ASN A 349 -0.31 -17.40 -16.02
N TYR A 350 -0.03 -17.21 -14.74
CA TYR A 350 -0.83 -16.37 -13.87
C TYR A 350 0.09 -15.42 -13.12
N THR A 351 -0.38 -14.20 -12.91
CA THR A 351 0.34 -13.22 -12.10
C THR A 351 -0.61 -12.73 -11.02
N VAL A 352 -0.16 -12.79 -9.77
CA VAL A 352 -0.87 -12.20 -8.63
C VAL A 352 -0.12 -10.94 -8.25
N ARG A 353 -0.81 -9.80 -8.25
CA ARG A 353 -0.26 -8.52 -7.83
C ARG A 353 -1.03 -8.00 -6.63
N SER A 354 -0.33 -7.43 -5.66
CA SER A 354 -0.94 -6.65 -4.61
C SER A 354 -0.18 -5.36 -4.36
N GLU A 355 -0.91 -4.31 -4.00
CA GLU A 355 -0.35 -3.03 -3.58
C GLU A 355 -1.12 -2.48 -2.39
N MET A 356 -0.39 -1.92 -1.42
CA MET A 356 -0.94 -1.22 -0.28
C MET A 356 -0.27 0.14 -0.18
N ALA A 357 -1.05 1.22 -0.18
CA ALA A 357 -0.57 2.58 0.05
C ALA A 357 -1.25 3.17 1.28
N VAL A 358 -0.46 3.68 2.23
CA VAL A 358 -0.97 4.48 3.34
C VAL A 358 -1.37 5.84 2.81
N THR A 359 -2.62 6.23 3.06
CA THR A 359 -3.23 7.47 2.56
C THR A 359 -3.51 8.49 3.65
N ASP A 360 -3.55 8.03 4.91
CA ASP A 360 -3.71 8.88 6.09
C ASP A 360 -3.16 8.20 7.36
N LYS A 361 -2.86 8.99 8.38
CA LYS A 361 -2.34 8.52 9.68
C LYS A 361 -2.81 9.44 10.82
N TYR A 362 -3.23 8.84 11.92
CA TYR A 362 -3.68 9.54 13.12
C TYR A 362 -3.10 8.90 14.40
N ASN A 363 -2.66 9.76 15.33
CA ASN A 363 -2.06 9.35 16.61
C ASN A 363 -3.07 9.37 17.77
N ASP A 364 -4.25 9.95 17.55
CA ASP A 364 -5.33 10.00 18.54
C ASP A 364 -6.24 8.78 18.39
N ASN A 365 -7.00 8.44 19.45
CA ASN A 365 -7.99 7.36 19.42
C ASN A 365 -7.44 6.01 18.88
N VAL A 366 -6.21 5.68 19.27
CA VAL A 366 -5.53 4.47 18.83
C VAL A 366 -6.15 3.23 19.48
N VAL A 367 -6.93 2.47 18.70
CA VAL A 367 -7.72 1.34 19.19
C VAL A 367 -7.41 0.08 18.40
N LYS A 368 -7.13 -1.02 19.12
CA LYS A 368 -7.01 -2.36 18.52
C LYS A 368 -8.39 -2.88 18.12
N PHE A 369 -8.47 -3.58 17.00
CA PHE A 369 -9.72 -4.14 16.52
C PHE A 369 -10.14 -5.40 17.30
N PRO A 370 -11.44 -5.66 17.49
CA PRO A 370 -11.94 -6.96 17.94
C PRO A 370 -11.52 -8.11 17.02
N ARG A 371 -11.29 -9.31 17.56
CA ARG A 371 -10.73 -10.47 16.81
C ARG A 371 -11.57 -10.90 15.60
N ASN A 372 -12.89 -10.69 15.66
CA ASN A 372 -13.85 -11.00 14.59
C ASN A 372 -13.83 -9.97 13.45
N GLU A 373 -13.35 -8.75 13.68
CA GLU A 373 -13.23 -7.70 12.65
C GLU A 373 -11.88 -7.72 11.93
N ARG A 374 -10.87 -8.36 12.54
CA ARG A 374 -9.51 -8.43 11.99
C ARG A 374 -9.44 -9.27 10.73
N ILE A 375 -8.67 -8.80 9.76
CA ILE A 375 -8.16 -9.61 8.66
C ILE A 375 -7.13 -10.61 9.19
N ARG A 376 -7.21 -11.83 8.67
CA ARG A 376 -6.32 -12.95 8.92
C ARG A 376 -5.54 -13.24 7.65
N SER A 377 -4.33 -13.78 7.80
CA SER A 377 -3.50 -14.22 6.68
C SER A 377 -4.12 -15.34 5.83
N THR A 378 -5.16 -16.02 6.33
CA THR A 378 -5.90 -17.05 5.60
C THR A 378 -7.15 -16.54 4.88
N ASP A 379 -7.49 -15.26 5.01
CA ASP A 379 -8.69 -14.71 4.41
C ASP A 379 -8.53 -14.53 2.90
N VAL A 380 -9.53 -14.96 2.14
CA VAL A 380 -9.62 -14.65 0.70
C VAL A 380 -10.35 -13.32 0.58
N ILE A 381 -9.65 -12.24 0.22
CA ILE A 381 -10.21 -10.88 0.25
C ILE A 381 -11.41 -10.75 -0.69
N ALA A 382 -11.38 -11.42 -1.85
CA ALA A 382 -12.50 -11.49 -2.78
C ALA A 382 -13.79 -12.10 -2.16
N GLU A 383 -13.71 -12.84 -1.07
CA GLU A 383 -14.88 -13.39 -0.36
C GLU A 383 -15.41 -12.43 0.72
N LYS A 384 -14.64 -11.39 1.08
CA LYS A 384 -14.96 -10.43 2.14
C LYS A 384 -15.58 -9.11 1.66
N VAL A 385 -15.60 -8.87 0.35
CA VAL A 385 -16.09 -7.62 -0.23
C VAL A 385 -17.23 -7.85 -1.21
N GLU A 386 -18.02 -6.80 -1.41
CA GLU A 386 -19.20 -6.83 -2.27
C GLU A 386 -18.86 -6.54 -3.74
N HIS A 387 -19.75 -6.96 -4.64
CA HIS A 387 -19.68 -6.56 -6.04
C HIS A 387 -20.12 -5.11 -6.22
N PHE A 388 -19.62 -4.48 -7.28
CA PHE A 388 -19.70 -3.05 -7.38
C PHE A 388 -20.07 -2.53 -8.78
N LEU A 389 -20.87 -1.45 -8.82
CA LEU A 389 -21.31 -0.75 -10.04
C LEU A 389 -21.35 0.80 -9.93
N ASP A 390 -21.04 1.42 -8.77
CA ASP A 390 -21.26 2.86 -8.49
C ASP A 390 -20.00 3.76 -8.55
N PRO A 391 -19.75 4.56 -9.59
CA PRO A 391 -18.56 5.41 -9.74
C PRO A 391 -18.11 6.24 -8.52
N TYR A 392 -19.00 6.57 -7.57
CA TYR A 392 -18.71 7.38 -6.37
C TYR A 392 -18.36 6.58 -5.10
N PHE A 393 -18.20 5.25 -5.21
CA PHE A 393 -17.94 4.29 -4.12
C PHE A 393 -17.06 4.78 -2.98
N TRP A 394 -15.94 5.42 -3.32
CA TRP A 394 -14.88 5.75 -2.39
C TRP A 394 -15.17 7.00 -1.57
N GLY A 395 -16.23 7.75 -1.91
CA GLY A 395 -16.60 8.98 -1.20
C GLY A 395 -15.42 9.93 -1.02
N ALA A 396 -15.07 10.20 0.24
CA ALA A 396 -14.00 11.09 0.65
C ALA A 396 -12.60 10.44 0.73
N TYR A 397 -12.48 9.11 0.57
CA TYR A 397 -11.21 8.41 0.76
C TYR A 397 -10.25 8.54 -0.42
N ASN A 398 -8.97 8.64 -0.11
CA ASN A 398 -7.90 8.57 -1.09
C ASN A 398 -7.68 7.14 -1.56
N VAL A 399 -7.49 6.98 -2.88
CA VAL A 399 -7.27 5.70 -3.54
C VAL A 399 -6.24 5.88 -4.64
N ILE A 400 -5.53 4.81 -4.99
CA ILE A 400 -4.61 4.83 -6.13
C ILE A 400 -5.44 4.89 -7.40
N GLU A 401 -5.17 5.89 -8.25
CA GLU A 401 -5.87 6.04 -9.52
C GLU A 401 -5.66 4.78 -10.39
N PRO A 402 -6.73 4.11 -10.87
CA PRO A 402 -6.57 2.99 -11.77
C PRO A 402 -5.84 3.41 -13.05
N ASP A 403 -4.83 2.65 -13.45
CA ASP A 403 -4.23 2.80 -14.78
C ASP A 403 -5.21 2.37 -15.89
N GLN A 404 -4.80 2.55 -17.14
CA GLN A 404 -5.66 2.21 -18.27
C GLN A 404 -6.03 0.72 -18.28
N GLU A 405 -5.08 -0.17 -17.97
CA GLU A 405 -5.30 -1.62 -17.96
C GLU A 405 -6.32 -2.05 -16.90
N ILE A 406 -6.24 -1.48 -15.70
CA ILE A 406 -7.17 -1.72 -14.60
C ILE A 406 -8.56 -1.18 -14.95
N ASN A 407 -8.66 0.02 -15.54
CA ASN A 407 -9.94 0.56 -15.99
C ASN A 407 -10.63 -0.35 -17.02
N ASP A 408 -9.87 -0.83 -18.00
CA ASP A 408 -10.36 -1.76 -19.02
C ASP A 408 -10.77 -3.10 -18.41
N ALA A 409 -9.99 -3.60 -17.43
CA ALA A 409 -10.33 -4.79 -16.67
C ALA A 409 -11.65 -4.63 -15.89
N ILE A 410 -11.83 -3.52 -15.16
CA ILE A 410 -13.07 -3.22 -14.43
C ILE A 410 -14.26 -3.23 -15.39
N LYS A 411 -14.16 -2.50 -16.52
CA LYS A 411 -15.24 -2.40 -17.50
C LYS A 411 -15.61 -3.76 -18.08
N ARG A 412 -14.61 -4.58 -18.44
CA ARG A 412 -14.80 -5.93 -18.99
C ARG A 412 -15.42 -6.88 -17.98
N LEU A 413 -14.91 -6.91 -16.75
CA LEU A 413 -15.37 -7.81 -15.69
C LEU A 413 -16.80 -7.46 -15.25
N SER A 414 -17.09 -6.17 -15.03
CA SER A 414 -18.44 -5.69 -14.69
C SER A 414 -19.45 -5.96 -15.82
N GLY A 415 -19.06 -5.78 -17.08
CA GLY A 415 -19.92 -6.08 -18.23
C GLY A 415 -20.22 -7.58 -18.40
N LYS A 416 -19.33 -8.48 -17.97
CA LYS A 416 -19.61 -9.92 -17.94
C LYS A 416 -20.56 -10.30 -16.80
N LEU A 417 -20.45 -9.65 -15.63
CA LEU A 417 -21.34 -9.90 -14.50
C LEU A 417 -22.78 -9.49 -14.79
N LYS A 418 -22.98 -8.30 -15.40
CA LYS A 418 -24.33 -7.85 -15.80
C LYS A 418 -25.04 -8.88 -16.71
N ARG A 419 -24.34 -9.38 -17.73
CA ARG A 419 -24.88 -10.40 -18.66
C ARG A 419 -25.17 -11.78 -18.06
N ARG A 420 -24.67 -12.09 -16.86
CA ARG A 420 -24.98 -13.35 -16.16
C ARG A 420 -26.21 -13.23 -15.25
N ASN A 421 -26.58 -12.01 -14.90
CA ASN A 421 -27.71 -11.69 -14.03
C ASN A 421 -28.97 -11.30 -14.82
N GLU A 422 -28.83 -11.09 -16.13
CA GLU A 422 -29.89 -11.09 -17.14
C GLU A 422 -30.14 -12.52 -17.63
#